data_AF-A0A238U3U5-F1
#
_entry.id   AF-A0A238U3U5-F1
#
_cell.length_a   1.000
_cell.length_b   1.000
_cell.length_c   1.000
_cell.angle_alpha   90.00
_cell.angle_beta   90.00
_cell.angle_gamma   90.00
#
_symmetry.space_group_name_H-M   'P 1'
#
loop_
_entity.id
_entity.type
_entity.pdbx_description
1 polymer ?
#
loop_
_entity_poly.entity_id
_entity_poly.type
_entity_poly.pdbx_seq_one_letter_code
_entity_poly.pdbx_strand_id
1 'polypeptide(L)'
;MMKRLFIPLIFIFSLSNFAQKNKMTLNKDQLIIQANTILATKYPNFRFNASLYEISAWRNSLKVVVYYKRIIKFVPLGNKEQDLTYDFEVNLTSKSVAPFDFFGAEKLYHPNTEDQKKIDFVVKAFNLPHSGFDTKIVEKPTMYAIYLDNEVAFGQYYIDKTTGKECLASIEGSYAPIPNDIELLDKDPLIEIKE
;
A
#
# COMPACT_ATOMS: atom_id res chain seq x y z
N MET A 1 4.70 -32.66 74.61
CA MET A 1 5.09 -33.51 73.47
C MET A 1 4.14 -33.22 72.31
N MET A 2 4.48 -32.24 71.47
CA MET A 2 3.66 -31.81 70.31
C MET A 2 4.46 -32.07 69.03
N LYS A 3 4.02 -33.02 68.22
CA LYS A 3 4.58 -33.28 66.88
C LYS A 3 4.08 -32.20 65.93
N ARG A 4 4.97 -31.30 65.50
CA ARG A 4 4.71 -30.40 64.37
C ARG A 4 4.85 -31.19 63.07
N LEU A 5 3.73 -31.34 62.36
CA LEU A 5 3.68 -31.94 61.04
C LEU A 5 4.11 -30.86 60.02
N PHE A 6 5.27 -31.04 59.38
CA PHE A 6 5.70 -30.24 58.25
C PHE A 6 5.12 -30.86 56.98
N ILE A 7 4.25 -30.13 56.28
CA ILE A 7 3.78 -30.50 54.94
C ILE A 7 4.63 -29.70 53.94
N PRO A 8 5.40 -30.34 53.04
CA PRO A 8 6.09 -29.62 51.99
C PRO A 8 5.07 -29.21 50.90
N LEU A 9 4.96 -27.90 50.67
CA LEU A 9 4.19 -27.31 49.59
C LEU A 9 4.99 -27.50 48.29
N ILE A 10 4.59 -28.48 47.47
CA ILE A 10 5.19 -28.70 46.15
C ILE A 10 4.66 -27.63 45.20
N PHE A 11 5.50 -26.63 44.89
CA PHE A 11 5.28 -25.71 43.78
C PHE A 11 5.55 -26.46 42.46
N ILE A 12 4.49 -26.97 41.83
CA ILE A 12 4.56 -27.42 40.45
C ILE A 12 4.46 -26.17 39.57
N PHE A 13 5.61 -25.62 39.16
CA PHE A 13 5.67 -24.71 38.02
C PHE A 13 5.32 -25.50 36.75
N SER A 14 4.05 -25.45 36.37
CA SER A 14 3.59 -25.84 35.03
C SER A 14 4.08 -24.80 34.02
N LEU A 15 5.36 -24.88 33.65
CA LEU A 15 5.94 -24.27 32.46
C LEU A 15 5.50 -25.06 31.22
N SER A 16 4.20 -25.00 30.92
CA SER A 16 3.63 -25.57 29.70
C SER A 16 2.52 -24.65 29.20
N ASN A 17 2.92 -23.44 28.82
CA ASN A 17 2.22 -22.59 27.86
C ASN A 17 3.23 -21.93 26.89
N PHE A 18 4.40 -22.55 26.71
CA PHE A 18 5.28 -22.25 25.58
C PHE A 18 4.91 -23.23 24.46
N ALA A 19 4.57 -22.71 23.29
CA ALA A 19 4.12 -23.44 22.11
C ALA A 19 2.64 -23.85 22.04
N GLN A 20 1.72 -22.94 22.35
CA GLN A 20 0.48 -22.93 21.56
C GLN A 20 0.80 -22.28 20.21
N LYS A 21 1.33 -23.10 19.30
CA LYS A 21 1.47 -22.80 17.86
C LYS A 21 0.08 -22.75 17.25
N ASN A 22 -0.76 -21.83 17.71
CA ASN A 22 -1.96 -21.43 17.00
C ASN A 22 -1.49 -20.66 15.77
N LYS A 23 -1.20 -21.42 14.72
CA LYS A 23 -1.08 -20.94 13.35
C LYS A 23 -2.49 -20.52 12.88
N MET A 24 -3.14 -19.60 13.61
CA MET A 24 -4.20 -18.78 13.05
C MET A 24 -3.49 -17.89 12.04
N THR A 25 -3.40 -18.41 10.82
CA THR A 25 -3.00 -17.61 9.69
C THR A 25 -4.15 -16.65 9.48
N LEU A 26 -4.02 -15.43 10.00
CA LEU A 26 -4.99 -14.39 9.75
C LEU A 26 -5.13 -14.25 8.24
N ASN A 27 -6.37 -14.23 7.76
CA ASN A 27 -6.66 -14.00 6.35
C ASN A 27 -6.39 -12.52 5.99
N LYS A 28 -6.38 -12.19 4.70
CA LYS A 28 -6.03 -10.84 4.24
C LYS A 28 -6.88 -9.75 4.92
N ASP A 29 -8.18 -9.98 5.06
CA ASP A 29 -9.10 -9.00 5.64
C ASP A 29 -8.81 -8.72 7.12
N GLN A 30 -8.49 -9.75 7.90
CA GLN A 30 -8.12 -9.58 9.30
C GLN A 30 -6.82 -8.76 9.46
N LEU A 31 -5.87 -8.93 8.55
CA LEU A 31 -4.63 -8.14 8.54
C LEU A 31 -4.91 -6.67 8.19
N ILE A 32 -5.81 -6.41 7.23
CA ILE A 32 -6.24 -5.05 6.88
C ILE A 32 -6.96 -4.38 8.07
N ILE A 33 -7.81 -5.10 8.79
CA ILE A 33 -8.46 -4.59 10.00
C ILE A 33 -7.42 -4.21 11.06
N GLN A 34 -6.40 -5.04 11.26
CA GLN A 34 -5.30 -4.73 12.19
C GLN A 34 -4.49 -3.52 11.74
N ALA A 35 -4.16 -3.41 10.44
CA ALA A 35 -3.48 -2.25 9.89
C ALA A 35 -4.28 -0.96 10.12
N ASN A 36 -5.58 -0.99 9.83
CA ASN A 36 -6.49 0.14 10.07
C ASN A 36 -6.57 0.52 11.56
N THR A 37 -6.52 -0.47 12.45
CA THR A 37 -6.50 -0.24 13.91
C THR A 37 -5.20 0.46 14.35
N ILE A 38 -4.06 0.03 13.81
CA ILE A 38 -2.76 0.69 14.06
C ILE A 38 -2.78 2.13 13.54
N LEU A 39 -3.29 2.36 12.32
CA LEU A 39 -3.43 3.70 11.74
C LEU A 39 -4.30 4.60 12.61
N ALA A 40 -5.48 4.14 13.02
CA ALA A 40 -6.39 4.92 13.85
C ALA A 40 -5.80 5.22 15.24
N THR A 41 -4.96 4.32 15.77
CA THR A 41 -4.31 4.49 17.07
C THR A 41 -3.15 5.50 16.99
N LYS A 42 -2.26 5.37 15.99
CA LYS A 42 -1.07 6.24 15.87
C LYS A 42 -1.41 7.61 15.25
N TYR A 43 -2.38 7.64 14.34
CA TYR A 43 -2.79 8.83 13.60
C TYR A 43 -4.30 9.03 13.70
N PRO A 44 -4.84 9.42 14.87
CA PRO A 44 -6.28 9.49 15.12
C PRO A 44 -7.03 10.50 14.25
N ASN A 45 -6.32 11.47 13.65
CA ASN A 45 -6.87 12.46 12.72
C ASN A 45 -6.68 12.07 11.25
N PHE A 46 -5.89 11.03 10.96
CA PHE A 46 -5.66 10.58 9.59
C PHE A 46 -6.92 9.90 9.05
N ARG A 47 -7.33 10.32 7.86
CA ARG A 47 -8.50 9.78 7.15
C ARG A 47 -8.11 9.55 5.71
N PHE A 48 -8.50 8.40 5.17
CA PHE A 48 -8.34 8.09 3.76
C PHE A 48 -9.57 7.32 3.27
N ASN A 49 -9.83 7.39 1.97
CA ASN A 49 -10.86 6.58 1.34
C ASN A 49 -10.22 5.30 0.80
N ALA A 50 -10.53 4.16 1.41
CA ALA A 50 -9.99 2.86 1.03
C ALA A 50 -10.29 2.47 -0.43
N SER A 51 -11.39 2.95 -1.02
CA SER A 51 -11.74 2.63 -2.41
C SER A 51 -10.81 3.28 -3.44
N LEU A 52 -9.91 4.18 -3.01
CA LEU A 52 -8.91 4.82 -3.86
C LEU A 52 -7.56 4.10 -3.83
N TYR A 53 -7.48 2.98 -3.12
CA TYR A 53 -6.25 2.21 -2.92
C TYR A 53 -6.43 0.75 -3.32
N GLU A 54 -5.41 0.20 -3.95
CA GLU A 54 -5.18 -1.23 -3.98
C GLU A 54 -4.51 -1.63 -2.66
N ILE A 55 -5.19 -2.49 -1.90
CA ILE A 55 -4.72 -2.94 -0.59
C ILE A 55 -4.28 -4.39 -0.68
N SER A 56 -3.03 -4.65 -0.32
CA SER A 56 -2.44 -5.99 -0.33
C SER A 56 -1.74 -6.30 1.00
N ALA A 57 -1.74 -7.56 1.40
CA ALA A 57 -1.11 -8.03 2.63
C ALA A 57 -0.03 -9.04 2.29
N TRP A 58 1.14 -8.89 2.90
CA TRP A 58 2.34 -9.64 2.56
C TRP A 58 3.05 -10.11 3.82
N ARG A 59 3.69 -11.28 3.76
CA ARG A 59 4.44 -11.82 4.90
C ARG A 59 5.69 -12.58 4.49
N ASN A 60 6.65 -12.61 5.39
CA ASN A 60 7.72 -13.60 5.41
C ASN A 60 7.96 -14.05 6.86
N SER A 61 9.07 -14.72 7.16
CA SER A 61 9.37 -15.17 8.53
C SER A 61 9.60 -14.01 9.52
N LEU A 62 9.95 -12.81 9.03
CA LEU A 62 10.34 -11.66 9.86
C LEU A 62 9.23 -10.65 10.08
N LYS A 63 8.37 -10.42 9.09
CA LYS A 63 7.38 -9.34 9.14
C LYS A 63 6.09 -9.68 8.40
N VAL A 64 5.01 -9.01 8.83
CA VAL A 64 3.74 -8.92 8.11
C VAL A 64 3.46 -7.46 7.80
N VAL A 65 3.19 -7.13 6.54
CA VAL A 65 3.01 -5.76 6.05
C VAL A 65 1.72 -5.67 5.26
N VAL A 66 0.97 -4.58 5.45
CA VAL A 66 -0.17 -4.21 4.61
C VAL A 66 0.21 -2.97 3.80
N TYR A 67 0.17 -3.09 2.49
CA TYR A 67 0.45 -2.02 1.54
C TYR A 67 -0.85 -1.36 1.10
N TYR A 68 -0.84 -0.03 1.05
CA TYR A 68 -1.90 0.80 0.52
C TYR A 68 -1.34 1.58 -0.67
N LYS A 69 -1.53 1.03 -1.87
CA LYS A 69 -1.04 1.62 -3.13
C LYS A 69 -2.16 2.43 -3.78
N ARG A 70 -1.90 3.70 -4.08
CA ARG A 70 -2.90 4.57 -4.72
C ARG A 70 -3.19 4.09 -6.14
N ILE A 71 -4.47 3.85 -6.45
CA ILE A 71 -4.89 3.35 -7.78
C ILE A 71 -4.59 4.38 -8.89
N ILE A 72 -4.85 5.66 -8.62
CA ILE A 72 -4.56 6.77 -9.54
C ILE A 72 -3.78 7.85 -8.79
N LYS A 73 -2.56 8.12 -9.24
CA LYS A 73 -1.70 9.22 -8.75
C LYS A 73 -1.97 10.45 -9.59
N PHE A 74 -2.43 11.54 -8.97
CA PHE A 74 -2.67 12.81 -9.66
C PHE A 74 -1.64 13.85 -9.20
N VAL A 75 -0.98 14.50 -10.15
CA VAL A 75 -0.04 15.60 -9.91
C VAL A 75 -0.70 16.90 -10.39
N PRO A 76 -1.17 17.76 -9.47
CA PRO A 76 -1.80 19.03 -9.82
C PRO A 76 -0.86 19.98 -10.55
N LEU A 77 -1.43 20.94 -11.27
CA LEU A 77 -0.65 21.95 -11.98
C LEU A 77 0.20 22.78 -11.01
N GLY A 78 1.51 22.85 -11.28
CA GLY A 78 2.46 23.61 -10.46
C GLY A 78 3.10 22.82 -9.33
N ASN A 79 2.62 21.60 -9.06
CA ASN A 79 3.23 20.69 -8.08
C ASN A 79 4.29 19.80 -8.72
N LYS A 80 5.30 19.42 -7.94
CA LYS A 80 6.27 18.39 -8.33
C LYS A 80 5.85 17.06 -7.71
N GLU A 81 5.91 15.99 -8.48
CA GLU A 81 5.54 14.64 -8.03
C GLU A 81 6.32 14.20 -6.78
N GLN A 82 7.61 14.53 -6.72
CA GLN A 82 8.50 14.21 -5.59
C GLN A 82 8.08 14.84 -4.25
N ASP A 83 7.23 15.86 -4.28
CA ASP A 83 6.73 16.53 -3.07
C ASP A 83 5.43 15.89 -2.55
N LEU A 84 4.92 14.87 -3.25
CA LEU A 84 3.65 14.22 -2.98
C LEU A 84 3.86 12.75 -2.62
N THR A 85 3.34 12.34 -1.46
CA THR A 85 3.28 10.93 -1.07
C THR A 85 1.91 10.38 -1.46
N TYR A 86 1.87 9.22 -2.12
CA TYR A 86 0.60 8.59 -2.51
C TYR A 86 0.37 7.26 -1.81
N ASP A 87 1.45 6.52 -1.59
CA ASP A 87 1.41 5.16 -1.08
C ASP A 87 1.91 5.15 0.37
N PHE A 88 1.42 4.20 1.15
CA PHE A 88 1.91 3.97 2.51
C PHE A 88 1.78 2.49 2.87
N GLU A 89 2.55 2.07 3.87
CA GLU A 89 2.53 0.70 4.38
C GLU A 89 2.44 0.67 5.90
N VAL A 90 1.79 -0.37 6.41
CA VAL A 90 1.69 -0.65 7.84
C VAL A 90 2.36 -1.99 8.12
N ASN A 91 3.45 -1.97 8.88
CA ASN A 91 4.09 -3.18 9.38
C ASN A 91 3.38 -3.61 10.67
N LEU A 92 2.68 -4.75 10.63
CA LEU A 92 1.91 -5.27 11.75
C LEU A 92 2.80 -5.84 12.87
N THR A 93 4.01 -6.29 12.53
CA THR A 93 4.97 -6.86 13.48
C THR A 93 5.60 -5.76 14.34
N SER A 94 6.09 -4.69 13.72
CA SER A 94 6.69 -3.54 14.43
C SER A 94 5.69 -2.47 14.83
N LYS A 95 4.47 -2.51 14.28
CA LYS A 95 3.46 -1.43 14.37
C LYS A 95 3.95 -0.09 13.79
N SER A 96 4.88 -0.13 12.84
CA SER A 96 5.35 1.07 12.15
C SER A 96 4.48 1.38 10.93
N VAL A 97 4.38 2.67 10.59
CA VAL A 97 3.66 3.17 9.42
C VAL A 97 4.63 4.00 8.59
N ALA A 98 5.01 3.51 7.42
CA ALA A 98 5.88 4.24 6.51
C ALA A 98 5.05 4.87 5.38
N PRO A 99 5.37 6.09 4.92
CA PRO A 99 6.46 6.97 5.39
C PRO A 99 6.14 7.81 6.64
N PHE A 100 4.95 7.66 7.23
CA PHE A 100 4.42 8.61 8.22
C PHE A 100 5.25 8.73 9.49
N ASP A 101 5.83 7.63 9.98
CA ASP A 101 6.64 7.63 11.20
C ASP A 101 7.92 8.48 11.05
N PHE A 102 8.39 8.70 9.81
CA PHE A 102 9.61 9.47 9.52
C PHE A 102 9.34 10.87 9.02
N PHE A 103 8.34 11.03 8.15
CA PHE A 103 8.10 12.27 7.41
C PHE A 103 6.76 12.93 7.70
N GLY A 104 5.97 12.35 8.61
CA GLY A 104 4.61 12.78 8.89
C GLY A 104 3.60 12.30 7.84
N ALA A 105 2.31 12.32 8.22
CA ALA A 105 1.20 11.92 7.35
C ALA A 105 0.68 13.08 6.49
N GLU A 106 1.06 14.31 6.80
CA GLU A 106 0.62 15.54 6.13
C GLU A 106 1.09 15.66 4.67
N LYS A 107 2.13 14.92 4.29
CA LYS A 107 2.61 14.84 2.92
C LYS A 107 1.82 13.87 2.05
N LEU A 108 0.92 13.09 2.64
CA LEU A 108 0.03 12.24 1.85
C LEU A 108 -0.89 13.12 1.01
N TYR A 109 -0.88 12.88 -0.29
CA TYR A 109 -1.70 13.62 -1.23
C TYR A 109 -3.17 13.23 -1.05
N HIS A 110 -3.96 14.21 -0.62
CA HIS A 110 -5.41 14.13 -0.56
C HIS A 110 -5.98 15.05 -1.64
N PRO A 111 -6.62 14.53 -2.70
CA PRO A 111 -7.24 15.38 -3.70
C PRO A 111 -8.31 16.24 -3.04
N ASN A 112 -8.26 17.54 -3.29
CA ASN A 112 -9.37 18.43 -2.94
C ASN A 112 -10.52 18.26 -3.95
N THR A 113 -11.63 18.97 -3.73
CA THR A 113 -12.82 18.89 -4.59
C THR A 113 -12.53 19.20 -6.06
N GLU A 114 -11.66 20.17 -6.34
CA GLU A 114 -11.31 20.52 -7.73
C GLU A 114 -10.41 19.47 -8.36
N ASP A 115 -9.43 18.96 -7.62
CA ASP A 115 -8.58 17.86 -8.09
C ASP A 115 -9.41 16.61 -8.39
N GLN A 116 -10.39 16.28 -7.52
CA GLN A 116 -11.26 15.14 -7.75
C GLN A 116 -12.10 15.30 -9.02
N LYS A 117 -12.67 16.49 -9.29
CA LYS A 117 -13.40 16.75 -10.55
C LYS A 117 -12.51 16.54 -11.78
N LYS A 118 -11.23 16.95 -11.71
CA LYS A 118 -10.27 16.76 -12.79
C LYS A 118 -9.95 15.27 -12.98
N ILE A 119 -9.70 14.56 -11.88
CA ILE A 119 -9.46 13.10 -11.90
C ILE A 119 -10.67 12.39 -12.53
N ASP A 120 -11.88 12.69 -12.08
CA ASP A 120 -13.12 12.08 -12.58
C ASP A 120 -13.32 12.36 -14.08
N PHE A 121 -13.00 13.58 -14.52
CA PHE A 121 -13.01 13.94 -15.94
C PHE A 121 -12.06 13.06 -16.76
N VAL A 122 -10.80 12.92 -16.34
CA VAL A 122 -9.81 12.08 -17.04
C VAL A 122 -10.21 10.60 -16.99
N VAL A 123 -10.66 10.12 -15.84
CA VAL A 123 -11.14 8.74 -15.63
C VAL A 123 -12.25 8.40 -16.62
N LYS A 124 -13.22 9.30 -16.78
CA LYS A 124 -14.32 9.11 -17.72
C LYS A 124 -13.87 9.23 -19.18
N ALA A 125 -13.02 10.21 -19.49
CA ALA A 125 -12.57 10.46 -20.86
C ALA A 125 -11.67 9.35 -21.40
N PHE A 126 -10.86 8.73 -20.52
CA PHE A 126 -9.81 7.79 -20.89
C PHE A 126 -10.04 6.37 -20.31
N ASN A 127 -11.20 6.12 -19.71
CA ASN A 127 -11.60 4.82 -19.16
C ASN A 127 -10.61 4.20 -18.15
N LEU A 128 -10.15 5.02 -17.19
CA LEU A 128 -9.17 4.60 -16.17
C LEU A 128 -9.85 4.03 -14.90
N PRO A 129 -9.11 3.27 -14.06
CA PRO A 129 -7.77 2.74 -14.29
C PRO A 129 -7.78 1.51 -15.23
N HIS A 130 -6.65 1.23 -15.87
CA HIS A 130 -6.46 -0.02 -16.61
C HIS A 130 -5.93 -1.11 -15.67
N SER A 131 -6.56 -2.29 -15.73
CA SER A 131 -6.15 -3.42 -14.89
C SER A 131 -4.69 -3.81 -15.17
N GLY A 132 -3.91 -3.99 -14.10
CA GLY A 132 -2.49 -4.34 -14.19
C GLY A 132 -1.57 -3.20 -14.60
N PHE A 133 -2.04 -1.95 -14.62
CA PHE A 133 -1.22 -0.77 -14.86
C PHE A 133 -1.29 0.21 -13.69
N ASP A 134 -0.12 0.70 -13.29
CA ASP A 134 -0.02 1.89 -12.47
C ASP A 134 -0.40 3.10 -13.30
N THR A 135 -1.35 3.88 -12.77
CA THR A 135 -1.91 5.02 -13.47
C THR A 135 -1.46 6.32 -12.80
N LYS A 136 -0.81 7.18 -13.58
CA LYS A 136 -0.45 8.54 -13.17
C LYS A 136 -1.02 9.57 -14.14
N ILE A 137 -1.63 10.62 -13.58
CA ILE A 137 -2.17 11.75 -14.32
C ILE A 137 -1.41 13.00 -13.87
N VAL A 138 -0.81 13.71 -14.82
CA VAL A 138 -0.12 14.98 -14.58
C VAL A 138 -0.88 16.10 -15.27
N GLU A 139 -1.32 17.07 -14.48
CA GLU A 139 -1.99 18.25 -15.00
C GLU A 139 -0.98 19.19 -15.68
N LYS A 140 -1.22 19.54 -16.94
CA LYS A 140 -0.48 20.55 -17.71
C LYS A 140 -1.38 21.76 -17.98
N PRO A 141 -0.86 22.91 -18.46
CA PRO A 141 -1.70 24.10 -18.67
C PRO A 141 -2.94 23.84 -19.54
N THR A 142 -2.79 23.15 -20.67
CA THR A 142 -3.86 22.93 -21.66
C THR A 142 -4.36 21.48 -21.78
N MET A 143 -3.67 20.53 -21.15
CA MET A 143 -3.92 19.10 -21.32
C MET A 143 -3.65 18.32 -20.02
N TYR A 144 -4.04 17.06 -19.99
CA TYR A 144 -3.56 16.08 -19.01
C TYR A 144 -2.60 15.12 -19.69
N ALA A 145 -1.44 14.88 -19.09
CA ALA A 145 -0.55 13.81 -19.49
C ALA A 145 -0.84 12.57 -18.63
N ILE A 146 -1.18 11.46 -19.27
CA ILE A 146 -1.54 10.19 -18.62
C ILE A 146 -0.39 9.22 -18.86
N TYR A 147 0.08 8.59 -17.79
CA TYR A 147 1.12 7.58 -17.82
C TYR A 147 0.53 6.28 -17.29
N LEU A 148 0.68 5.23 -18.07
CA LEU A 148 0.38 3.85 -17.70
C LEU A 148 1.69 3.09 -17.68
N ASP A 149 1.97 2.39 -16.59
CA ASP A 149 3.22 1.65 -16.45
C ASP A 149 2.99 0.34 -15.71
N ASN A 150 3.70 -0.72 -16.10
CA ASN A 150 3.81 -1.95 -15.33
C ASN A 150 5.15 -2.63 -15.61
N GLU A 151 5.33 -3.84 -15.09
CA GLU A 151 6.61 -4.57 -15.20
C GLU A 151 7.04 -4.88 -16.64
N VAL A 152 6.11 -4.88 -17.61
CA VAL A 152 6.37 -5.35 -18.98
C VAL A 152 6.08 -4.31 -20.06
N ALA A 153 5.31 -3.27 -19.76
CA ALA A 153 4.84 -2.30 -20.74
C ALA A 153 4.59 -0.92 -20.14
N PHE A 154 4.64 0.08 -21.02
CA PHE A 154 4.34 1.46 -20.67
C PHE A 154 3.53 2.15 -21.79
N GLY A 155 2.81 3.21 -21.40
CA GLY A 155 2.05 4.06 -22.30
C GLY A 155 2.02 5.49 -21.79
N GLN A 156 2.13 6.45 -22.69
CA GLN A 156 2.01 7.88 -22.42
C GLN A 156 1.02 8.50 -23.40
N TYR A 157 0.00 9.14 -22.86
CA TYR A 157 -1.11 9.72 -23.60
C TYR A 157 -1.36 11.15 -23.16
N TYR A 158 -2.02 11.92 -24.01
CA TYR A 158 -2.31 13.32 -23.75
C TYR A 158 -3.74 13.64 -24.15
N ILE A 159 -4.56 14.04 -23.20
CA ILE A 159 -5.94 14.46 -23.48
C ILE A 159 -6.12 15.95 -23.26
N ASP A 160 -6.85 16.59 -24.16
CA ASP A 160 -7.21 18.00 -24.09
C ASP A 160 -8.19 18.26 -22.92
N LYS A 161 -7.93 19.30 -22.12
CA LYS A 161 -8.72 19.59 -20.91
C LYS A 161 -10.17 19.96 -21.18
N THR A 162 -10.47 20.46 -22.37
CA THR A 162 -11.81 20.97 -22.72
C THR A 162 -12.65 19.88 -23.37
N THR A 163 -12.05 19.11 -24.27
CA THR A 163 -12.76 18.13 -25.10
C THR A 163 -12.65 16.71 -24.57
N GLY A 164 -11.64 16.42 -23.74
CA GLY A 164 -11.32 15.07 -23.26
C GLY A 164 -10.79 14.14 -24.35
N LYS A 165 -10.52 14.65 -25.56
CA LYS A 165 -9.99 13.87 -26.67
C LYS A 165 -8.47 13.86 -26.63
N GLU A 166 -7.88 12.79 -27.12
CA GLU A 166 -6.45 12.74 -27.36
C GLU A 166 -6.00 13.86 -28.29
N CYS A 167 -4.95 14.59 -27.91
CA CYS A 167 -4.51 15.81 -28.58
C CYS A 167 -3.05 15.81 -29.02
N LEU A 168 -2.27 14.79 -28.66
CA LEU A 168 -0.91 14.55 -29.13
C LEU A 168 -0.74 13.06 -29.43
N ALA A 169 0.32 12.71 -30.17
CA ALA A 169 0.65 11.32 -30.42
C ALA A 169 0.89 10.56 -29.11
N SER A 170 0.37 9.33 -29.01
CA SER A 170 0.69 8.42 -27.92
C SER A 170 2.08 7.83 -28.09
N ILE A 171 2.71 7.49 -26.96
CA ILE A 171 3.96 6.73 -26.92
C ILE A 171 3.68 5.46 -26.13
N GLU A 172 3.86 4.31 -26.76
CA GLU A 172 3.62 3.01 -26.15
C GLU A 172 4.80 2.10 -26.44
N GLY A 173 5.06 1.17 -25.52
CA GLY A 173 6.14 0.22 -25.69
C GLY A 173 6.13 -0.88 -24.65
N SER A 174 7.06 -1.81 -24.83
CA SER A 174 7.34 -2.89 -23.89
C SER A 174 8.75 -2.76 -23.37
N TYR A 175 8.95 -3.09 -22.10
CA TYR A 175 10.28 -3.22 -21.55
C TYR A 175 10.92 -4.49 -22.10
N ALA A 176 12.23 -4.44 -22.33
CA ALA A 176 12.97 -5.66 -22.62
C ALA A 176 12.84 -6.59 -21.40
N PRO A 177 12.59 -7.90 -21.60
CA PRO A 177 12.56 -8.83 -20.50
C PRO A 177 13.91 -8.76 -19.78
N ILE A 178 13.87 -8.57 -18.47
CA ILE A 178 15.07 -8.62 -17.66
C ILE A 178 15.64 -10.05 -17.83
N PRO A 179 16.91 -10.22 -18.21
CA PRO A 179 17.52 -11.53 -18.32
C PRO A 179 17.30 -12.28 -17.00
N ASN A 180 17.04 -13.58 -17.07
CA ASN A 180 17.08 -14.46 -15.90
C ASN A 180 18.54 -14.58 -15.43
N ASP A 181 19.15 -13.48 -15.01
CA ASP A 181 20.35 -13.51 -14.21
C ASP A 181 19.99 -14.27 -12.94
N ILE A 182 20.93 -15.10 -12.46
CA ILE A 182 20.73 -15.99 -11.31
C ILE A 182 20.29 -15.12 -10.12
N GLU A 183 18.98 -15.02 -9.90
CA GLU A 183 18.42 -14.38 -8.73
C GLU A 183 19.05 -15.11 -7.55
N LEU A 184 19.77 -14.35 -6.71
CA LEU A 184 20.14 -14.83 -5.39
C LEU A 184 18.82 -15.23 -4.73
N LEU A 185 18.56 -16.54 -4.70
CA LEU A 185 17.29 -17.09 -4.25
C LEU A 185 17.05 -16.58 -2.83
N ASP A 186 16.18 -15.59 -2.69
CA ASP A 186 15.78 -15.12 -1.37
C ASP A 186 15.13 -16.33 -0.71
N LYS A 187 15.70 -16.76 0.42
CA LYS A 187 15.24 -17.95 1.14
C LYS A 187 13.97 -17.67 1.94
N ASP A 188 13.64 -16.39 2.13
CA ASP A 188 12.47 -15.94 2.88
C ASP A 188 11.83 -14.69 2.25
N PRO A 189 11.38 -14.80 0.98
CA PRO A 189 10.81 -13.67 0.26
C PRO A 189 9.51 -13.24 0.91
N LEU A 190 9.18 -11.97 0.76
CA LEU A 190 7.87 -11.47 1.13
C LEU A 190 6.83 -12.02 0.14
N ILE A 191 5.91 -12.84 0.62
CA ILE A 191 4.88 -13.48 -0.20
C ILE A 191 3.54 -12.82 0.09
N GLU A 192 2.82 -12.46 -0.96
CA GLU A 192 1.47 -11.93 -0.84
C GLU A 192 0.52 -12.99 -0.28
N ILE A 193 -0.24 -12.62 0.74
CA ILE A 193 -1.32 -13.44 1.29
C ILE A 193 -2.53 -13.20 0.40
N LYS A 194 -2.78 -14.19 -0.47
CA LYS A 194 -4.05 -14.31 -1.20
C LYS A 194 -5.15 -14.72 -0.21
N GLU A 195 -6.36 -14.24 -0.50
CA GLU A 195 -7.65 -14.42 0.22
C GLU A 195 -7.57 -15.07 1.61
#